data_AF-A0A0C5J9T0-F1
#
_entry.id   AF-A0A0C5J9T0-F1
#
_cell.length_a   1.000
_cell.length_b   1.000
_cell.length_c   1.000
_cell.angle_alpha   90.00
_cell.angle_beta   90.00
_cell.angle_gamma   90.00
#
_symmetry.space_group_name_H-M   'P 1'
#
loop_
_entity.id
_entity.type
_entity.pdbx_description
1 polymer ?
#
loop_
_entity_poly.entity_id
_entity_poly.type
_entity_poly.pdbx_seq_one_letter_code
_entity_poly.pdbx_strand_id
1 'polypeptide(L)'
;MSAYTVSHLAHDAGVSVHVVRDYLLANLDGLWHYFTEKWLRLAHLDSDSNKSRWPTHPLWEVISNASWGDATQPALQRIRSSNLPTDDRLFTAGLGYVAVFMGREGTTNLSKGFRSFMNQADTFHRLRGESTARYVERKARVKGRLFSTINNRIHLDRVEALRQTEAYRKAREGEE
;
A
#
# COMPACT_ATOMS: atom_id res chain seq x y z
N MET A 1 -21.66 -43.42 -2.04
CA MET A 1 -21.08 -42.72 -0.87
C MET A 1 -20.30 -41.52 -1.39
N SER A 2 -20.96 -40.36 -1.40
CA SER A 2 -20.45 -39.11 -1.95
C SER A 2 -19.68 -38.39 -0.86
N ALA A 3 -18.37 -38.18 -1.05
CA ALA A 3 -17.53 -37.45 -0.11
C ALA A 3 -17.86 -35.95 -0.17
N TYR A 4 -18.81 -35.56 0.65
CA TYR A 4 -18.95 -34.19 1.15
C TYR A 4 -17.66 -33.81 1.87
N THR A 5 -17.02 -32.72 1.42
CA THR A 5 -16.45 -31.62 2.21
C THR A 5 -15.80 -30.70 1.17
N VAL A 6 -16.60 -30.00 0.37
CA VAL A 6 -16.82 -28.56 0.58
C VAL A 6 -15.60 -27.95 1.27
N SER A 7 -14.59 -27.56 0.47
CA SER A 7 -13.59 -26.53 0.80
C SER A 7 -14.27 -25.17 0.97
N HIS A 8 -15.35 -25.16 1.76
CA HIS A 8 -16.08 -23.99 2.19
C HIS A 8 -15.23 -23.30 3.23
N LEU A 9 -15.19 -21.98 3.07
CA LEU A 9 -14.90 -21.02 4.12
C LEU A 9 -13.41 -20.89 4.40
N ALA A 10 -12.83 -20.00 3.61
CA ALA A 10 -12.06 -18.89 4.16
C ALA A 10 -10.98 -19.33 5.14
N HIS A 11 -9.85 -19.78 4.59
CA HIS A 11 -8.59 -19.63 5.30
C HIS A 11 -8.32 -18.12 5.42
N ASP A 12 -8.85 -17.60 6.51
CA ASP A 12 -8.81 -16.22 6.95
C ASP A 12 -7.35 -15.75 7.00
N ALA A 13 -7.06 -14.67 6.25
CA ALA A 13 -5.88 -13.81 6.35
C ALA A 13 -4.46 -14.42 6.49
N GLY A 14 -4.21 -15.63 5.99
CA GLY A 14 -2.87 -16.19 5.87
C GLY A 14 -2.55 -16.47 4.42
N VAL A 15 -1.73 -15.63 3.76
CA VAL A 15 -1.14 -16.02 2.48
C VAL A 15 -0.31 -17.26 2.77
N SER A 16 -0.82 -18.43 2.38
CA SER A 16 -0.15 -19.71 2.62
C SER A 16 1.27 -19.59 2.09
N VAL A 17 2.27 -20.04 2.86
CA VAL A 17 3.71 -19.91 2.52
C VAL A 17 3.97 -20.38 1.08
N HIS A 18 3.19 -21.34 0.61
CA HIS A 18 3.18 -21.83 -0.77
C HIS A 18 2.85 -20.75 -1.81
N VAL A 19 1.84 -19.91 -1.57
CA VAL A 19 1.44 -18.84 -2.50
C VAL A 19 2.50 -17.74 -2.56
N VAL A 20 3.12 -17.39 -1.42
CA VAL A 20 4.24 -16.42 -1.42
C VAL A 20 5.44 -17.02 -2.14
N ARG A 21 5.80 -18.28 -1.86
CA ARG A 21 6.92 -18.96 -2.49
C ARG A 21 6.74 -19.02 -4.00
N ASP A 22 5.59 -19.50 -4.47
CA ASP A 22 5.34 -19.69 -5.89
C ASP A 22 5.27 -18.32 -6.60
N TYR A 23 4.74 -17.28 -5.95
CA TYR A 23 4.79 -15.91 -6.46
C TYR A 23 6.23 -15.36 -6.53
N LEU A 24 7.07 -15.58 -5.51
CA LEU A 24 8.46 -15.13 -5.50
C LEU A 24 9.28 -15.85 -6.58
N LEU A 25 9.12 -17.17 -6.70
CA LEU A 25 9.79 -17.97 -7.73
C LEU A 25 9.33 -17.56 -9.13
N ALA A 26 8.03 -17.30 -9.31
CA ALA A 26 7.49 -16.79 -10.56
C ALA A 26 7.94 -15.36 -10.90
N ASN A 27 8.55 -14.63 -9.96
CA ASN A 27 9.06 -13.27 -10.15
C ASN A 27 10.56 -13.13 -9.87
N LEU A 28 11.32 -14.24 -9.92
CA LEU A 28 12.72 -14.28 -9.49
C LEU A 28 13.63 -13.38 -10.35
N ASP A 29 13.40 -13.37 -11.66
CA ASP A 29 14.16 -12.57 -12.64
C ASP A 29 13.96 -11.07 -12.40
N GLY A 30 12.70 -10.63 -12.24
CA GLY A 30 12.38 -9.25 -11.89
C GLY A 30 12.93 -8.83 -10.52
N LEU A 31 12.95 -9.74 -9.54
CA LEU A 31 13.57 -9.51 -8.23
C LEU A 31 15.08 -9.33 -8.36
N TRP A 32 15.74 -10.20 -9.12
CA TRP A 32 17.18 -10.16 -9.35
C TRP A 32 17.62 -8.84 -9.98
N HIS A 33 16.98 -8.42 -11.06
CA HIS A 33 17.26 -7.14 -11.72
C HIS A 33 16.98 -5.96 -10.78
N TYR A 34 15.86 -5.99 -10.06
CA TYR A 34 15.54 -4.93 -9.11
C TYR A 34 16.60 -4.79 -8.01
N PHE A 35 17.10 -5.90 -7.45
CA PHE A 35 18.17 -5.88 -6.46
C PHE A 35 19.50 -5.39 -7.03
N THR A 36 19.91 -5.90 -8.19
CA THR A 36 21.24 -5.63 -8.78
C THR A 36 21.37 -4.29 -9.49
N GLU A 37 20.25 -3.61 -9.77
CA GLU A 37 20.25 -2.26 -10.34
C GLU A 37 19.95 -1.16 -9.33
N LYS A 38 19.05 -1.40 -8.36
CA LYS A 38 18.53 -0.35 -7.47
C LYS A 38 19.09 -0.38 -6.06
N TRP A 39 19.58 -1.53 -5.60
CA TRP A 39 19.99 -1.71 -4.20
C TRP A 39 21.46 -2.09 -4.04
N LEU A 40 21.96 -2.96 -4.91
CA LEU A 40 23.30 -3.51 -4.85
C LEU A 40 24.05 -3.08 -6.09
N ARG A 41 25.32 -2.70 -5.91
CA ARG A 41 26.26 -2.49 -7.02
C ARG A 41 27.66 -2.81 -6.55
N LEU A 42 28.37 -3.64 -7.30
CA LEU A 42 29.81 -3.78 -7.14
C LEU A 42 30.47 -2.73 -8.04
N ALA A 43 31.10 -1.74 -7.41
CA ALA A 43 31.80 -0.66 -8.11
C ALA A 43 33.31 -0.92 -8.13
N HIS A 44 33.98 -0.46 -9.19
CA HIS A 44 35.44 -0.39 -9.22
C HIS A 44 35.92 0.74 -8.29
N LEU A 45 37.04 0.55 -7.61
CA LEU A 45 37.61 1.61 -6.78
C LEU A 45 38.09 2.75 -7.67
N ASP A 46 37.68 3.96 -7.36
CA ASP A 46 38.08 5.17 -8.06
C ASP A 46 38.62 6.21 -7.06
N SER A 47 39.33 7.20 -7.59
CA SER A 47 39.90 8.34 -6.86
C SER A 47 38.86 9.39 -6.43
N ASP A 48 37.64 9.34 -6.98
CA ASP A 48 36.53 10.22 -6.57
C ASP A 48 36.08 9.86 -5.14
N SER A 49 35.85 10.85 -4.29
CA SER A 49 35.31 10.65 -2.93
C SER A 49 33.84 10.20 -2.95
N ASN A 50 33.11 10.49 -4.03
CA ASN A 50 31.72 10.12 -4.17
C ASN A 50 31.55 8.73 -4.79
N LYS A 51 31.38 7.74 -3.91
CA LYS A 51 31.16 6.32 -4.25
C LYS A 51 30.00 6.04 -5.21
N SER A 52 29.01 6.93 -5.33
CA SER A 52 27.90 6.77 -6.28
C SER A 52 28.35 6.95 -7.74
N ARG A 53 29.39 7.76 -7.98
CA ARG A 53 29.94 8.03 -9.32
C ARG A 53 30.92 6.98 -9.80
N TRP A 54 31.37 6.10 -8.90
CA TRP A 54 32.33 5.07 -9.25
C TRP A 54 31.78 4.18 -10.37
N PRO A 55 32.61 3.82 -11.36
CA PRO A 55 32.18 2.98 -12.46
C PRO A 55 31.79 1.59 -11.94
N THR A 56 30.83 0.98 -12.62
CA THR A 56 30.38 -0.38 -12.30
C THR A 56 31.49 -1.38 -12.65
N HIS A 57 31.75 -2.34 -11.77
CA HIS A 57 32.76 -3.36 -12.02
C HIS A 57 32.31 -4.28 -13.17
N PRO A 58 33.15 -4.65 -14.16
CA PRO A 58 32.73 -5.47 -15.30
C PRO A 58 32.10 -6.82 -14.91
N LEU A 59 32.63 -7.48 -13.88
CA LEU A 59 32.02 -8.69 -13.31
C LEU A 59 30.58 -8.45 -12.84
N TRP A 60 30.28 -7.26 -12.30
CA TRP A 60 28.92 -6.93 -11.87
C TRP A 60 27.95 -6.85 -13.03
N GLU A 61 28.39 -6.32 -14.18
CA GLU A 61 27.56 -6.26 -15.40
C GLU A 61 27.17 -7.67 -15.87
N VAL A 62 28.07 -8.64 -15.74
CA VAL A 62 27.79 -10.04 -16.06
C VAL A 62 26.79 -10.64 -15.05
N ILE A 63 27.01 -10.40 -13.76
CA ILE A 63 26.16 -10.92 -12.68
C ILE A 63 24.74 -10.32 -12.75
N SER A 64 24.61 -9.00 -12.95
CA SER A 64 23.31 -8.31 -12.99
C SER A 64 22.46 -8.72 -14.19
N ASN A 65 23.10 -9.16 -15.29
CA ASN A 65 22.43 -9.64 -16.49
C ASN A 65 22.14 -11.16 -16.48
N ALA A 66 22.46 -11.87 -15.39
CA ALA A 66 22.09 -13.26 -15.25
C ALA A 66 20.56 -13.40 -15.24
N SER A 67 20.03 -14.20 -16.17
CA SER A 67 18.59 -14.48 -16.25
C SER A 67 18.23 -15.70 -15.41
N TRP A 68 17.13 -15.59 -14.68
CA TRP A 68 16.61 -16.63 -13.81
C TRP A 68 15.27 -17.23 -14.31
N GLY A 69 14.82 -16.83 -15.49
CA GLY A 69 13.63 -17.40 -16.14
C GLY A 69 13.29 -16.77 -17.49
N ASP A 70 12.51 -17.48 -18.29
CA ASP A 70 12.20 -17.10 -19.69
C ASP A 70 11.01 -16.13 -19.84
N ALA A 71 10.34 -15.78 -18.74
CA ALA A 71 9.12 -14.98 -18.78
C ALA A 71 9.44 -13.49 -18.61
N THR A 72 9.02 -12.67 -19.58
CA THR A 72 8.98 -11.20 -19.42
C THR A 72 8.11 -10.84 -18.22
N GLN A 73 8.74 -10.34 -17.16
CA GLN A 73 8.07 -9.90 -15.94
C GLN A 73 7.94 -8.37 -15.90
N PRO A 74 6.86 -7.83 -15.32
CA PRO A 74 6.76 -6.39 -15.12
C PRO A 74 7.83 -5.90 -14.14
N ALA A 75 8.39 -4.72 -14.41
CA ALA A 75 9.39 -4.11 -13.54
C ALA A 75 8.84 -3.93 -12.11
N LEU A 76 9.58 -4.40 -11.12
CA LEU A 76 9.19 -4.26 -9.72
C LEU A 76 9.33 -2.80 -9.27
N GLN A 77 8.27 -2.28 -8.65
CA GLN A 77 8.27 -0.94 -8.09
C GLN A 77 8.28 -0.99 -6.56
N ARG A 78 9.13 -0.16 -5.95
CA ARG A 78 9.10 0.06 -4.50
C ARG A 78 7.80 0.73 -4.09
N ILE A 79 7.02 0.07 -3.25
CA ILE A 79 5.90 0.72 -2.56
C ILE A 79 6.45 1.41 -1.31
N ARG A 80 6.31 2.73 -1.23
CA ARG A 80 6.64 3.49 -0.01
C ARG A 80 5.41 3.52 0.91
N SER A 81 5.54 2.95 2.11
CA SER A 81 4.46 2.90 3.12
C SER A 81 4.15 4.25 3.79
N SER A 82 4.80 5.35 3.37
CA SER A 82 4.72 6.67 3.99
C SER A 82 3.46 7.47 3.64
N ASN A 83 2.52 6.91 2.89
CA ASN A 83 1.42 7.66 2.27
C ASN A 83 0.08 7.46 3.00
N LEU A 84 0.09 7.39 4.33
CA LEU A 84 -1.16 7.48 5.09
C LEU A 84 -1.75 8.89 4.92
N PRO A 85 -3.06 9.02 4.63
CA PRO A 85 -3.71 10.32 4.66
C PRO A 85 -3.58 10.97 6.04
N THR A 86 -3.41 12.28 6.07
CA THR A 86 -3.52 13.06 7.31
C THR A 86 -4.98 13.06 7.79
N ASP A 87 -5.17 13.16 9.11
CA ASP A 87 -6.50 13.19 9.71
C ASP A 87 -7.31 14.40 9.25
N ASP A 88 -6.66 15.56 9.16
CA ASP A 88 -7.25 16.77 8.58
C ASP A 88 -7.82 16.50 7.17
N ARG A 89 -7.02 15.91 6.27
CA ARG A 89 -7.49 15.62 4.92
C ARG A 89 -8.62 14.59 4.91
N LEU A 90 -8.56 13.58 5.78
CA LEU A 90 -9.59 12.54 5.87
C LEU A 90 -10.93 13.11 6.36
N PHE A 91 -10.90 13.87 7.46
CA PHE A 91 -12.11 14.39 8.09
C PHE A 91 -12.68 15.57 7.33
N THR A 92 -11.85 16.52 6.87
CA THR A 92 -12.32 17.69 6.12
C THR A 92 -12.90 17.31 4.76
N ALA A 93 -12.23 16.44 3.99
CA ALA A 93 -12.77 15.99 2.71
C ALA A 93 -14.02 15.11 2.89
N GLY A 94 -14.01 14.19 3.85
CA GLY A 94 -15.14 13.30 4.12
C GLY A 94 -16.40 14.06 4.54
N LEU A 95 -16.27 14.95 5.53
CA LEU A 95 -17.39 15.77 6.00
C LEU A 95 -17.81 16.82 4.98
N GLY A 96 -16.90 17.32 4.13
CA GLY A 96 -17.23 18.24 3.04
C GLY A 96 -18.28 17.67 2.09
N TYR A 97 -18.14 16.41 1.66
CA TYR A 97 -19.14 15.77 0.80
C TYR A 97 -20.48 15.55 1.51
N VAL A 98 -20.46 15.21 2.80
CA VAL A 98 -21.69 15.10 3.62
C VAL A 98 -22.36 16.46 3.75
N ALA A 99 -21.59 17.54 3.95
CA ALA A 99 -22.11 18.90 4.06
C ALA A 99 -22.75 19.39 2.75
N VAL A 100 -22.16 19.08 1.59
CA VAL A 100 -22.78 19.39 0.28
C VAL A 100 -24.11 18.67 0.12
N PHE A 101 -24.18 17.39 0.47
CA PHE A 101 -25.43 16.64 0.46
C PHE A 101 -26.45 17.26 1.43
N MET A 102 -26.04 17.60 2.64
CA MET A 102 -26.88 18.25 3.63
C MET A 102 -27.45 19.60 3.14
N GLY A 103 -26.63 20.40 2.45
CA GLY A 103 -27.07 21.64 1.80
C GLY A 103 -28.10 21.40 0.70
N ARG A 104 -27.91 20.37 -0.13
CA ARG A 104 -28.88 19.96 -1.15
C ARG A 104 -30.23 19.55 -0.55
N GLU A 105 -30.21 18.80 0.55
CA GLU A 105 -31.41 18.33 1.26
C GLU A 105 -32.00 19.39 2.21
N GLY A 106 -31.39 20.57 2.33
CA GLY A 106 -31.84 21.64 3.21
C GLY A 106 -31.81 21.28 4.70
N THR A 107 -30.89 20.40 5.13
CA THR A 107 -30.76 19.98 6.53
C THR A 107 -29.45 20.46 7.13
N THR A 108 -29.50 21.05 8.32
CA THR A 108 -28.31 21.43 9.09
C THR A 108 -28.03 20.46 10.25
N ASN A 109 -28.98 19.58 10.56
CA ASN A 109 -28.80 18.55 11.58
C ASN A 109 -27.90 17.43 11.06
N LEU A 110 -26.70 17.29 11.66
CA LEU A 110 -25.69 16.31 11.25
C LEU A 110 -26.20 14.88 11.32
N SER A 111 -26.80 14.47 12.43
CA SER A 111 -27.27 13.09 12.64
C SER A 111 -28.34 12.70 11.61
N LYS A 112 -29.27 13.61 11.32
CA LYS A 112 -30.30 13.43 10.28
C LYS A 112 -29.67 13.40 8.88
N GLY A 113 -28.77 14.34 8.60
CA GLY A 113 -28.07 14.47 7.32
C GLY A 113 -27.26 13.23 6.97
N PHE A 114 -26.44 12.75 7.91
CA PHE A 114 -25.61 11.57 7.73
C PHE A 114 -26.44 10.29 7.56
N ARG A 115 -27.52 10.14 8.34
CA ARG A 115 -28.44 8.99 8.18
C ARG A 115 -29.13 9.01 6.81
N SER A 116 -29.62 10.17 6.38
CA SER A 116 -30.22 10.34 5.05
C SER A 116 -29.22 10.04 3.95
N PHE A 117 -27.98 10.52 4.08
CA PHE A 117 -26.89 10.24 3.15
C PHE A 117 -26.64 8.73 3.01
N MET A 118 -26.50 8.01 4.12
CA MET A 118 -26.26 6.56 4.10
C MET A 118 -27.42 5.78 3.48
N ASN A 119 -28.66 6.17 3.78
CA ASN A 119 -29.86 5.53 3.20
C ASN A 119 -29.95 5.76 1.68
N GLN A 120 -29.72 7.00 1.23
CA GLN A 120 -29.74 7.33 -0.20
C GLN A 120 -28.55 6.69 -0.94
N ALA A 121 -27.37 6.64 -0.33
CA ALA A 121 -26.22 5.94 -0.89
C ALA A 121 -26.51 4.44 -1.08
N ASP A 122 -27.11 3.79 -0.08
CA ASP A 122 -27.48 2.37 -0.19
C ASP A 122 -28.52 2.12 -1.27
N THR A 123 -29.52 2.99 -1.39
CA THR A 123 -30.48 2.94 -2.49
C THR A 123 -29.78 3.08 -3.85
N PHE A 124 -28.89 4.07 -3.99
CA PHE A 124 -28.13 4.34 -5.21
C PHE A 124 -27.26 3.16 -5.64
N HIS A 125 -26.54 2.55 -4.70
CA HIS A 125 -25.69 1.40 -5.00
C HIS A 125 -26.52 0.15 -5.30
N ARG A 126 -27.61 -0.10 -4.55
CA ARG A 126 -28.47 -1.28 -4.78
C ARG A 126 -29.10 -1.25 -6.17
N LEU A 127 -29.53 -0.09 -6.65
CA LEU A 127 -30.01 0.09 -8.03
C LEU A 127 -28.95 -0.26 -9.08
N ARG A 128 -27.66 -0.31 -8.70
CA ARG A 128 -26.52 -0.69 -9.52
C ARG A 128 -25.99 -2.10 -9.21
N GLY A 129 -26.71 -2.88 -8.42
CA GLY A 129 -26.39 -4.29 -8.14
C GLY A 129 -25.37 -4.54 -7.02
N GLU A 130 -25.00 -3.53 -6.22
CA GLU A 130 -24.08 -3.68 -5.08
C GLU A 130 -24.65 -2.97 -3.84
N SER A 131 -24.39 -3.43 -2.61
CA SER A 131 -24.75 -2.63 -1.42
C SER A 131 -23.71 -1.55 -1.15
N THR A 132 -24.08 -0.47 -0.44
CA THR A 132 -23.09 0.55 -0.03
C THR A 132 -21.98 -0.08 0.81
N ALA A 133 -22.32 -1.03 1.69
CA ALA A 133 -21.33 -1.73 2.51
C ALA A 133 -20.29 -2.47 1.66
N ARG A 134 -20.70 -3.23 0.63
CA ARG A 134 -19.77 -3.93 -0.27
C ARG A 134 -18.92 -2.96 -1.09
N TYR A 135 -19.54 -1.90 -1.61
CA TYR A 135 -18.83 -0.87 -2.36
C TYR A 135 -17.70 -0.25 -1.50
N VAL A 136 -18.03 0.13 -0.27
CA VAL A 136 -17.08 0.71 0.69
C VAL A 136 -16.01 -0.31 1.07
N GLU A 137 -16.38 -1.55 1.38
CA GLU A 137 -15.44 -2.62 1.71
C GLU A 137 -14.41 -2.82 0.60
N ARG A 138 -14.86 -2.90 -0.65
CA ARG A 138 -13.98 -3.05 -1.83
C ARG A 138 -13.02 -1.88 -1.96
N LYS A 139 -13.50 -0.64 -1.80
CA LYS A 139 -12.65 0.56 -1.81
C LYS A 139 -11.65 0.57 -0.64
N ALA A 140 -12.10 0.19 0.55
CA ALA A 140 -11.27 0.10 1.76
C ALA A 140 -10.17 -0.94 1.59
N ARG A 141 -10.45 -2.10 1.01
CA ARG A 141 -9.44 -3.13 0.70
C ARG A 141 -8.35 -2.62 -0.24
N VAL A 142 -8.73 -1.92 -1.31
CA VAL A 142 -7.76 -1.32 -2.25
C VAL A 142 -6.90 -0.26 -1.55
N LYS A 143 -7.52 0.62 -0.75
CA LYS A 143 -6.78 1.66 -0.01
C LYS A 143 -5.92 1.09 1.10
N GLY A 144 -6.38 0.08 1.82
CA GLY A 144 -5.59 -0.59 2.85
C GLY A 144 -4.41 -1.38 2.28
N ARG A 145 -4.50 -1.90 1.04
CA ARG A 145 -3.33 -2.41 0.31
C ARG A 145 -2.34 -1.30 -0.04
N LEU A 146 -2.84 -0.17 -0.57
CA LEU A 146 -2.01 1.01 -0.87
C LEU A 146 -1.27 1.54 0.36
N PHE A 147 -1.93 1.50 1.53
CA PHE A 147 -1.39 1.94 2.80
C PHE A 147 -0.64 0.85 3.56
N SER A 148 -0.57 -0.37 3.02
CA SER A 148 0.00 -1.54 3.68
C SER A 148 -0.62 -1.91 5.03
N THR A 149 -1.81 -1.41 5.39
CA THR A 149 -2.41 -1.55 6.72
C THR A 149 -3.19 -2.84 6.96
N ILE A 150 -3.62 -3.54 5.90
CA ILE A 150 -4.48 -4.73 6.03
C ILE A 150 -3.69 -5.99 6.43
N ASN A 151 -2.40 -6.08 6.08
CA ASN A 151 -1.55 -7.23 6.40
C ASN A 151 -0.30 -6.88 7.24
N ASN A 152 0.18 -5.63 7.23
CA ASN A 152 1.28 -5.18 8.10
C ASN A 152 0.71 -4.38 9.27
N ARG A 153 -0.12 -5.03 10.08
CA ARG A 153 -0.69 -4.43 11.29
C ARG A 153 0.41 -4.30 12.36
N ILE A 154 1.45 -3.51 12.08
CA ILE A 154 2.19 -2.86 13.16
C ILE A 154 1.15 -1.93 13.75
N HIS A 155 0.78 -2.20 15.00
CA HIS A 155 0.05 -1.27 15.84
C HIS A 155 0.97 -0.06 16.00
N LEU A 156 1.06 0.79 14.98
CA LEU A 156 1.73 2.07 15.07
C LEU A 156 0.85 2.86 16.00
N ASP A 157 1.23 2.90 17.27
CA ASP A 157 0.75 3.91 18.18
C ASP A 157 1.11 5.25 17.53
N ARG A 158 0.12 5.81 16.83
CA ARG A 158 0.31 6.87 15.83
C ARG A 158 0.88 8.11 16.50
N VAL A 159 0.59 8.27 17.79
CA VAL A 159 1.13 9.29 18.68
C VAL A 159 2.64 9.12 18.86
N GLU A 160 3.12 7.89 18.99
CA GLU A 160 4.54 7.56 19.18
C GLU A 160 5.34 7.74 17.89
N ALA A 161 4.79 7.32 16.75
CA ALA A 161 5.42 7.53 15.44
C ALA A 161 5.52 9.03 15.06
N LEU A 162 4.51 9.83 15.41
CA LEU A 162 4.55 11.29 15.24
C LEU A 162 5.59 11.94 16.15
N ARG A 163 5.65 11.54 17.43
CA ARG A 163 6.69 12.01 18.38
C ARG A 163 8.10 11.72 17.89
N GLN A 164 8.34 10.52 17.37
CA GLN A 164 9.65 10.14 16.81
C GLN A 164 10.02 10.97 15.58
N THR A 165 9.04 11.28 14.72
CA THR A 165 9.25 12.11 13.52
C THR A 165 9.55 13.57 13.89
N GLU A 166 8.85 14.13 14.87
CA GLU A 166 9.07 15.48 15.39
C GLU A 166 10.41 15.61 16.13
N ALA A 167 10.76 14.62 16.96
CA ALA A 167 12.05 14.56 17.64
C ALA A 167 13.22 14.54 16.65
N TYR A 168 13.11 13.76 15.57
CA TYR A 168 14.11 13.74 14.50
C TYR A 168 14.25 15.10 13.77
N ARG A 169 13.13 15.79 13.51
CA ARG A 169 13.16 17.14 12.89
C ARG A 169 13.82 18.17 13.80
N LYS A 170 13.47 18.17 15.10
CA LYS A 170 14.09 19.06 16.10
C LYS A 170 15.58 18.80 16.29
N ALA A 171 16.01 17.54 16.31
CA ALA A 171 17.44 17.21 16.41
C ALA A 171 18.23 17.75 15.21
N ARG A 172 17.65 17.71 14.01
CA ARG A 172 18.27 18.26 12.80
C ARG A 172 18.28 19.79 12.76
N GLU A 173 17.30 20.45 13.36
CA GLU A 173 17.21 21.93 13.43
C GLU A 173 18.02 22.53 14.60
N GLY A 174 18.44 21.73 15.58
CA GLY A 174 19.23 22.15 16.74
C GLY A 174 20.74 21.87 16.64
N GLU A 175 21.24 21.47 15.47
CA GLU A 175 22.67 21.23 15.20
C GLU A 175 23.36 22.43 14.48
N GLU A 176 22.73 23.60 14.41
CA GLU A 176 23.35 24.88 14.03
C GLU A 176 23.60 25.77 15.25
#